data_AF-A0A8H3V821-F1
#
_entry.id   AF-A0A8H3V821-F1
#
_cell.length_a   1.000
_cell.length_b   1.000
_cell.length_c   1.000
_cell.angle_alpha   90.00
_cell.angle_beta   90.00
_cell.angle_gamma   90.00
#
_symmetry.space_group_name_H-M   'P 1'
#
loop_
_entity.id
_entity.type
_entity.pdbx_description
1 polymer ?
#
loop_
_entity_poly.entity_id
_entity_poly.type
_entity_poly.pdbx_seq_one_letter_code
_entity_poly.pdbx_strand_id
1 'polypeptide(L)'
;MSAPQAFNSIANNFVGTFPSTYEYFYSNLGNLQLDIVGFLAVLGEGSVLANAQVSTLSRLVFIPRLLPAPQALLRPSRPSKLQSELGWVTGVHSGNKRDYINHIGHLVLDAEKMPEYSVRCVKIERVPGESNGKSNEKRNVTSRALAPQAFLAIIGCFQSLVLLGLAVAYRDGMAILAVCLLSLLSSLVGIANKWRLRLHSRDLQGIVPKGDVVIRYPKGNFLIVECAEEVARELYFAPETIEYFISHPPIYRLISLMGTMMMMFGVIALANAQIQLQLAFAAAYIFINAAYWIVAALPSKMNWDISCFKIEKQRFGESRFDKTKFEKARDREKPMDKKTFADHNPTFTWALWRAIIVTKRTEWIGLSQATPKSKAWEDWLQDALKKAKDATWKKVDGVTVWDVPDWDPQAALTQCLVKYTGEESKHKTFVPDATAGSEDV
;
A
#
# COMPACT_ATOMS: atom_id res chain seq x y z
N MET A 1 -20.58 37.79 67.88
CA MET A 1 -19.27 37.12 67.80
C MET A 1 -19.32 36.14 66.63
N SER A 2 -18.35 36.27 65.72
CA SER A 2 -17.93 35.34 64.64
C SER A 2 -18.97 34.80 63.64
N ALA A 3 -18.77 35.19 62.37
CA ALA A 3 -19.23 34.51 61.17
C ALA A 3 -18.69 33.06 61.06
N PRO A 4 -19.21 32.28 60.10
CA PRO A 4 -18.38 31.89 58.96
C PRO A 4 -19.13 32.16 57.64
N GLN A 5 -18.61 33.06 56.80
CA GLN A 5 -17.72 32.79 55.66
C GLN A 5 -18.43 32.07 54.50
N ALA A 6 -18.88 32.93 53.58
CA ALA A 6 -19.02 32.76 52.15
C ALA A 6 -18.34 31.51 51.56
N PHE A 7 -19.16 30.51 51.21
CA PHE A 7 -18.86 29.68 50.06
C PHE A 7 -19.13 30.54 48.82
N ASN A 8 -18.07 31.19 48.35
CA ASN A 8 -18.06 31.93 47.10
C ASN A 8 -18.61 31.03 45.98
N SER A 9 -19.78 31.38 45.47
CA SER A 9 -20.18 31.03 44.12
C SER A 9 -19.06 31.52 43.21
N ILE A 10 -18.28 30.59 42.66
CA ILE A 10 -17.47 30.87 41.48
C ILE A 10 -18.49 31.17 40.39
N ALA A 11 -18.80 32.45 40.23
CA ALA A 11 -19.64 32.93 39.15
C ALA A 11 -18.92 32.55 37.86
N ASN A 12 -19.48 31.57 37.17
CA ASN A 12 -19.12 31.26 35.80
C ASN A 12 -19.39 32.52 34.98
N ASN A 13 -18.37 33.35 34.76
CA ASN A 13 -18.37 34.44 33.77
C ASN A 13 -18.40 33.89 32.32
N PHE A 14 -18.99 32.72 32.11
CA PHE A 14 -18.92 31.92 30.89
C PHE A 14 -20.09 32.15 29.93
N VAL A 15 -21.09 32.94 30.34
CA VAL A 15 -22.20 33.34 29.47
C VAL A 15 -22.48 34.81 29.76
N GLY A 16 -22.38 35.66 28.73
CA GLY A 16 -22.72 37.07 28.84
C GLY A 16 -24.12 37.24 29.43
N THR A 17 -24.23 38.07 30.46
CA THR A 17 -25.47 38.34 31.17
C THR A 17 -26.41 39.20 30.31
N PHE A 18 -27.16 38.57 29.42
CA PHE A 18 -28.39 39.12 28.88
C PHE A 18 -29.58 38.45 29.57
N PRO A 19 -30.52 39.21 30.16
CA PRO A 19 -31.72 38.64 30.76
C PRO A 19 -32.65 38.20 29.62
N SER A 20 -32.74 36.90 29.33
CA SER A 20 -33.70 36.40 28.34
C SER A 20 -34.26 35.02 28.69
N THR A 21 -35.52 34.83 28.31
CA THR A 21 -36.49 33.77 28.64
C THR A 21 -36.16 32.38 28.06
N TYR A 22 -34.90 32.06 27.76
CA TYR A 22 -34.49 30.87 26.99
C TYR A 22 -33.45 29.98 27.70
N GLU A 23 -33.53 29.87 29.02
CA GLU A 23 -32.56 29.12 29.85
C GLU A 23 -32.35 27.66 29.40
N TYR A 24 -33.42 27.00 28.92
CA TYR A 24 -33.36 25.63 28.39
C TYR A 24 -32.60 25.50 27.06
N PHE A 25 -32.62 26.55 26.22
CA PHE A 25 -31.92 26.54 24.94
C PHE A 25 -30.41 26.73 25.14
N TYR A 26 -30.02 27.61 26.08
CA TYR A 26 -28.61 27.85 26.41
C TYR A 26 -27.95 26.65 27.10
N SER A 27 -28.64 25.92 27.98
CA SER A 27 -28.08 24.72 28.60
C SER A 27 -27.84 23.60 27.58
N ASN A 28 -28.77 23.40 26.63
CA ASN A 28 -28.60 22.45 25.53
C ASN A 28 -27.45 22.86 24.59
N LEU A 29 -27.28 24.15 24.31
CA LEU A 29 -26.15 24.65 23.52
C LEU A 29 -24.80 24.47 24.24
N GLY A 30 -24.74 24.66 25.55
CA GLY A 30 -23.55 24.40 26.36
C GLY A 30 -23.15 22.92 26.39
N ASN A 31 -24.14 22.02 26.47
CA ASN A 31 -23.92 20.58 26.37
C ASN A 31 -23.44 20.17 24.96
N LEU A 32 -24.07 20.72 23.91
CA LEU A 32 -23.68 20.51 22.52
C LEU A 32 -22.23 20.97 22.27
N GLN A 33 -21.82 22.08 22.88
CA GLN A 33 -20.48 22.64 22.78
C GLN A 33 -19.38 21.68 23.28
N LEU A 34 -19.60 21.00 24.41
CA LEU A 34 -18.63 20.02 24.94
C LEU A 34 -18.53 18.76 24.08
N ASP A 35 -19.66 18.29 23.54
CA ASP A 35 -19.72 17.09 22.69
C ASP A 35 -19.04 17.31 21.32
N ILE A 36 -19.22 18.49 20.71
CA ILE A 36 -18.59 18.86 19.44
C ILE A 36 -17.06 18.76 19.56
N VAL A 37 -16.49 19.31 20.64
CA VAL A 37 -15.04 19.33 20.87
C VAL A 37 -14.46 17.92 21.04
N GLY A 38 -15.15 17.04 21.78
CA GLY A 38 -14.75 15.64 21.94
C GLY A 38 -14.82 14.85 20.63
N PHE A 39 -15.85 15.06 19.82
CA PHE A 39 -16.02 14.40 18.52
C PHE A 39 -14.95 14.83 17.51
N LEU A 40 -14.66 16.14 17.44
CA LEU A 40 -13.60 16.71 16.61
C LEU A 40 -12.22 16.10 16.87
N ALA A 41 -11.94 15.76 18.13
CA ALA A 41 -10.65 15.20 18.51
C ALA A 41 -10.45 13.80 17.92
N VAL A 42 -11.50 12.97 17.85
CA VAL A 42 -11.38 11.55 17.45
C VAL A 42 -11.71 11.33 15.96
N LEU A 43 -12.55 12.19 15.39
CA LEU A 43 -13.02 12.02 14.02
C LEU A 43 -11.89 12.18 12.99
N GLY A 44 -11.73 11.17 12.16
CA GLY A 44 -10.82 11.19 11.01
C GLY A 44 -9.48 10.51 11.21
N GLU A 45 -9.22 9.90 12.37
CA GLU A 45 -7.99 9.17 12.66
C GLU A 45 -7.66 8.14 11.56
N GLY A 46 -8.62 7.28 11.19
CA GLY A 46 -8.41 6.27 10.14
C GLY A 46 -8.04 6.86 8.78
N SER A 47 -8.73 7.92 8.36
CA SER A 47 -8.50 8.59 7.06
C SER A 47 -7.13 9.29 7.00
N VAL A 48 -6.69 9.86 8.12
CA VAL A 48 -5.38 10.51 8.25
C VAL A 48 -4.26 9.47 8.25
N LEU A 49 -4.46 8.35 8.94
CA LEU A 49 -3.51 7.26 8.98
C LEU A 49 -3.32 6.58 7.63
N ALA A 50 -4.41 6.38 6.87
CA ALA A 50 -4.35 5.84 5.51
C ALA A 50 -3.46 6.69 4.58
N ASN A 51 -3.48 8.01 4.75
CA ASN A 51 -2.70 8.94 3.95
C ASN A 51 -1.38 9.39 4.60
N ALA A 52 -1.07 8.90 5.81
CA ALA A 52 0.03 9.40 6.63
C ALA A 52 1.38 9.33 5.92
N GLN A 53 1.69 8.18 5.31
CA GLN A 53 2.98 7.93 4.65
C GLN A 53 3.26 8.94 3.53
N VAL A 54 2.27 9.19 2.66
CA VAL A 54 2.42 10.16 1.57
C VAL A 54 2.41 11.59 2.11
N SER A 55 1.52 11.88 3.08
CA SER A 55 1.42 13.19 3.71
C SER A 55 2.78 13.66 4.26
N THR A 56 3.46 12.78 4.98
CA THR A 56 4.74 13.06 5.62
C THR A 56 5.93 12.97 4.68
N LEU A 57 5.77 12.31 3.51
CA LEU A 57 6.74 12.35 2.42
C LEU A 57 6.73 13.70 1.68
N SER A 58 5.57 14.37 1.59
CA SER A 58 5.43 15.67 0.90
C SER A 58 6.13 16.82 1.64
N ARG A 59 6.66 17.80 0.91
CA ARG A 59 7.22 19.03 1.50
C ARG A 59 6.14 19.93 2.11
N LEU A 60 4.89 19.81 1.64
CA LEU A 60 3.75 20.57 2.17
C LEU A 60 3.37 20.16 3.61
N VAL A 61 3.97 19.10 4.15
CA VAL A 61 3.72 18.66 5.52
C VAL A 61 4.07 19.74 6.56
N PHE A 62 5.01 20.63 6.24
CA PHE A 62 5.46 21.71 7.13
C PHE A 62 4.49 22.89 7.22
N ILE A 63 3.53 22.99 6.29
CA ILE A 63 2.60 24.13 6.24
C ILE A 63 1.62 24.02 7.43
N PRO A 64 1.45 25.11 8.21
CA PRO A 64 0.48 25.15 9.29
C PRO A 64 -0.93 25.06 8.70
N ARG A 65 -1.68 24.05 9.12
CA ARG A 65 -3.00 23.72 8.60
C ARG A 65 -3.85 23.03 9.65
N LEU A 66 -5.16 23.01 9.44
CA LEU A 66 -6.04 22.12 10.17
C LEU A 66 -5.82 20.68 9.71
N LEU A 67 -5.67 19.77 10.67
CA LEU A 67 -5.49 18.35 10.43
C LEU A 67 -6.47 17.58 11.34
N PRO A 68 -7.33 16.71 10.80
CA PRO A 68 -8.18 15.85 11.62
C PRO A 68 -7.33 14.93 12.49
N ALA A 69 -7.75 14.69 13.74
CA ALA A 69 -7.11 13.73 14.66
C ALA A 69 -5.55 13.68 14.61
N PRO A 70 -4.83 14.80 14.85
CA PRO A 70 -3.37 14.85 14.71
C PRO A 70 -2.60 13.89 15.63
N GLN A 71 -3.22 13.42 16.71
CA GLN A 71 -2.64 12.48 17.67
C GLN A 71 -2.29 11.15 17.00
N ALA A 72 -3.02 10.78 15.94
CA ALA A 72 -2.79 9.54 15.21
C ALA A 72 -1.36 9.46 14.62
N LEU A 73 -0.76 10.63 14.36
CA LEU A 73 0.60 10.78 13.82
C LEU A 73 1.66 10.94 14.92
N LEU A 74 1.27 11.07 16.19
CA LEU A 74 2.17 11.24 17.35
C LEU A 74 2.35 9.91 18.10
N ARG A 75 2.68 8.84 17.36
CA ARG A 75 2.81 7.49 17.93
C ARG A 75 4.08 7.36 18.75
N PRO A 76 4.10 6.58 19.86
CA PRO A 76 5.31 6.36 20.66
C PRO A 76 6.50 5.79 19.86
N SER A 77 6.20 4.95 18.87
CA SER A 77 7.16 4.39 17.92
C SER A 77 6.71 4.65 16.49
N ARG A 78 7.65 5.11 15.65
CA ARG A 78 7.43 5.34 14.22
C ARG A 78 7.71 4.05 13.43
N PRO A 79 6.97 3.76 12.35
CA PRO A 79 7.26 2.63 11.48
C PRO A 79 8.66 2.74 10.86
N SER A 80 9.44 1.65 10.87
CA SER A 80 10.78 1.60 10.25
C SER A 80 10.76 1.14 8.79
N LYS A 81 9.65 0.51 8.37
CA LYS A 81 9.42 -0.01 7.03
C LYS A 81 8.01 0.35 6.54
N LEU A 82 7.84 0.39 5.23
CA LEU A 82 6.52 0.54 4.61
C LEU A 82 5.69 -0.74 4.76
N GLN A 83 4.37 -0.62 4.62
CA GLN A 83 3.47 -1.75 4.71
C GLN A 83 3.64 -2.63 3.47
N SER A 84 4.13 -3.85 3.70
CA SER A 84 4.32 -4.87 2.67
C SER A 84 3.02 -5.61 2.39
N GLU A 85 2.88 -6.12 1.17
CA GLU A 85 1.71 -6.88 0.73
C GLU A 85 2.01 -8.38 0.66
N LEU A 86 0.96 -9.21 0.74
CA LEU A 86 1.10 -10.66 0.70
C LEU A 86 1.39 -11.14 -0.73
N GLY A 87 2.46 -11.90 -0.88
CA GLY A 87 2.81 -12.56 -2.14
C GLY A 87 4.23 -13.10 -2.13
N TRP A 88 4.47 -14.14 -2.93
CA TRP A 88 5.77 -14.79 -3.00
C TRP A 88 6.56 -14.23 -4.18
N VAL A 89 7.67 -13.57 -3.89
CA VAL A 89 8.61 -13.02 -4.85
C VAL A 89 9.78 -13.98 -4.99
N THR A 90 10.04 -14.47 -6.20
CA THR A 90 11.19 -15.35 -6.49
C THR A 90 11.97 -14.84 -7.69
N GLY A 91 13.28 -14.71 -7.54
CA GLY A 91 14.20 -14.37 -8.62
C GLY A 91 14.45 -15.59 -9.51
N VAL A 92 14.24 -15.44 -10.81
CA VAL A 92 14.34 -16.54 -11.79
C VAL A 92 15.78 -17.05 -11.92
N HIS A 93 16.74 -16.12 -11.92
CA HIS A 93 18.16 -16.44 -12.11
C HIS A 93 18.99 -16.33 -10.83
N SER A 94 18.59 -15.48 -9.89
CA SER A 94 19.33 -15.26 -8.64
C SER A 94 19.00 -16.29 -7.56
N GLY A 95 17.86 -16.98 -7.66
CA GLY A 95 17.37 -17.88 -6.60
C GLY A 95 16.92 -17.16 -5.33
N ASN A 96 16.95 -15.82 -5.29
CA ASN A 96 16.47 -15.04 -4.16
C ASN A 96 14.96 -15.25 -3.98
N LYS A 97 14.52 -15.41 -2.73
CA LYS A 97 13.12 -15.60 -2.39
C LYS A 97 12.71 -14.66 -1.27
N ARG A 98 11.50 -14.11 -1.37
CA ARG A 98 10.77 -13.46 -0.26
C ARG A 98 9.30 -13.88 -0.26
N ASP A 99 8.74 -13.98 0.94
CA ASP A 99 7.33 -14.36 1.15
C ASP A 99 6.38 -13.14 1.27
N TYR A 100 6.89 -11.95 0.98
CA TYR A 100 6.10 -10.71 0.91
C TYR A 100 6.61 -9.83 -0.23
N ILE A 101 5.74 -8.93 -0.68
CA ILE A 101 6.04 -7.93 -1.70
C ILE A 101 6.27 -6.60 -0.98
N ASN A 102 7.40 -5.98 -1.25
CA ASN A 102 7.70 -4.63 -0.77
C ASN A 102 6.65 -3.60 -1.26
N HIS A 103 6.45 -2.52 -0.50
CA HIS A 103 5.38 -1.57 -0.78
C HIS A 103 5.54 -0.90 -2.15
N ILE A 104 6.75 -0.46 -2.49
CA ILE A 104 7.01 0.22 -3.76
C ILE A 104 6.91 -0.77 -4.92
N GLY A 105 7.45 -1.98 -4.76
CA GLY A 105 7.32 -3.05 -5.76
C GLY A 105 5.86 -3.38 -6.08
N HIS A 106 4.99 -3.40 -5.07
CA HIS A 106 3.54 -3.55 -5.25
C HIS A 106 2.92 -2.33 -5.93
N LEU A 107 3.24 -1.12 -5.47
CA LEU A 107 2.68 0.14 -5.97
C LEU A 107 2.98 0.38 -7.48
N VAL A 108 4.17 0.00 -7.95
CA VAL A 108 4.60 0.19 -9.35
C VAL A 108 3.72 -0.61 -10.32
N LEU A 109 3.32 -1.82 -9.94
CA LEU A 109 2.64 -2.75 -10.86
C LEU A 109 1.18 -3.05 -10.50
N ASP A 110 0.74 -2.82 -9.26
CA ASP A 110 -0.64 -3.02 -8.74
C ASP A 110 -1.27 -4.32 -9.28
N ALA A 111 -0.61 -5.45 -9.02
CA ALA A 111 -0.97 -6.75 -9.58
C ALA A 111 -1.91 -7.59 -8.67
N GLU A 112 -2.26 -7.09 -7.48
CA GLU A 112 -3.20 -7.77 -6.57
C GLU A 112 -4.66 -7.70 -7.05
N LYS A 113 -5.02 -6.61 -7.74
CA LYS A 113 -6.35 -6.42 -8.35
C LYS A 113 -6.56 -7.27 -9.59
N MET A 114 -5.54 -8.01 -10.02
CA MET A 114 -5.67 -8.90 -11.15
C MET A 114 -6.62 -10.06 -10.81
N PRO A 115 -7.35 -10.57 -11.81
CA PRO A 115 -8.28 -11.67 -11.63
C PRO A 115 -7.55 -12.98 -11.35
N GLU A 116 -8.28 -13.97 -10.86
CA GLU A 116 -7.77 -15.31 -10.57
C GLU A 116 -7.09 -15.93 -11.79
N TYR A 117 -5.97 -16.62 -11.55
CA TYR A 117 -5.16 -17.30 -12.58
C TYR A 117 -4.69 -16.42 -13.75
N SER A 118 -4.79 -15.10 -13.64
CA SER A 118 -4.27 -14.21 -14.68
C SER A 118 -2.74 -14.14 -14.66
N VAL A 119 -2.16 -13.91 -15.83
CA VAL A 119 -0.72 -13.75 -15.99
C VAL A 119 -0.44 -12.41 -16.64
N ARG A 120 0.44 -11.63 -16.01
CA ARG A 120 0.89 -10.35 -16.53
C ARG A 120 2.41 -10.33 -16.66
N CYS A 121 2.89 -9.90 -17.81
CA CYS A 121 4.31 -9.78 -18.10
C CYS A 121 4.66 -8.32 -18.37
N VAL A 122 5.68 -7.82 -17.68
CA VAL A 122 6.13 -6.44 -17.78
C VAL A 122 7.63 -6.39 -17.78
N LYS A 123 8.20 -5.47 -18.54
CA LYS A 123 9.63 -5.15 -18.48
C LYS A 123 9.80 -3.82 -17.77
N ILE A 124 10.67 -3.78 -16.76
CA ILE A 124 10.94 -2.57 -15.98
C ILE A 124 12.39 -2.15 -16.15
N GLU A 125 12.57 -0.89 -16.54
CA GLU A 125 13.87 -0.26 -16.63
C GLU A 125 13.89 1.00 -15.76
N ARG A 126 15.00 1.24 -15.07
CA ARG A 126 15.17 2.49 -14.33
C ARG A 126 15.58 3.60 -15.31
N VAL A 127 14.87 4.72 -15.29
CA VAL A 127 15.23 5.89 -16.09
C VAL A 127 16.41 6.59 -15.42
N PRO A 128 17.55 6.80 -16.12
CA PRO A 128 18.66 7.58 -15.57
C PRO A 128 18.19 9.02 -15.32
N GLY A 129 18.58 9.59 -14.18
CA GLY A 129 18.25 10.98 -13.87
C GLY A 129 19.04 11.95 -14.74
N GLU A 130 18.38 12.89 -15.41
CA GLU A 130 19.04 14.07 -15.98
C GLU A 130 19.55 14.95 -14.84
N SER A 131 20.86 15.10 -14.72
CA SER A 131 21.46 16.10 -13.84
C SER A 131 22.56 16.85 -14.59
N ASN A 132 22.45 18.17 -14.57
CA ASN A 132 23.47 19.11 -15.03
C ASN A 132 24.80 18.86 -14.28
N GLY A 133 25.71 18.12 -14.88
CA GLY A 133 27.15 18.20 -14.64
C GLY A 133 27.71 17.67 -13.31
N LYS A 134 26.90 17.10 -12.41
CA LYS A 134 27.40 16.40 -11.20
C LYS A 134 26.76 15.02 -11.09
N SER A 135 27.60 14.00 -11.33
CA SER A 135 27.45 12.56 -11.06
C SER A 135 26.03 12.02 -10.81
N ASN A 136 25.45 11.31 -11.80
CA ASN A 136 24.44 10.24 -11.72
C ASN A 136 23.69 10.04 -10.37
N GLU A 137 23.01 11.06 -9.84
CA GLU A 137 22.16 10.88 -8.66
C GLU A 137 20.85 10.21 -9.11
N LYS A 138 20.63 8.97 -8.67
CA LYS A 138 19.42 8.20 -9.00
C LYS A 138 18.20 8.96 -8.48
N ARG A 139 17.24 9.29 -9.37
CA ARG A 139 15.97 9.92 -8.96
C ARG A 139 15.27 9.01 -7.95
N ASN A 140 15.05 9.51 -6.73
CA ASN A 140 14.34 8.79 -5.68
C ASN A 140 12.83 8.84 -5.92
N VAL A 141 12.12 7.82 -5.43
CA VAL A 141 10.65 7.83 -5.41
C VAL A 141 10.20 8.87 -4.39
N THR A 142 9.43 9.85 -4.85
CA THR A 142 8.95 10.96 -4.02
C THR A 142 7.43 11.09 -4.08
N SER A 143 6.83 11.91 -3.21
CA SER A 143 5.43 12.30 -3.35
C SER A 143 5.24 13.14 -4.62
N ARG A 144 4.14 12.95 -5.35
CA ARG A 144 3.83 13.78 -6.51
C ARG A 144 3.51 15.21 -6.06
N ALA A 145 4.06 16.21 -6.76
CA ALA A 145 3.86 17.63 -6.40
C ALA A 145 2.38 18.06 -6.46
N LEU A 146 1.65 17.57 -7.48
CA LEU A 146 0.20 17.75 -7.67
C LEU A 146 -0.56 16.48 -7.27
N ALA A 147 -0.24 15.89 -6.12
CA ALA A 147 -1.02 14.78 -5.56
C ALA A 147 -2.35 15.27 -4.99
N PRO A 148 -3.43 14.45 -5.01
CA PRO A 148 -4.64 14.72 -4.22
C PRO A 148 -4.33 15.09 -2.75
N GLN A 149 -3.31 14.45 -2.17
CA GLN A 149 -2.82 14.76 -0.83
C GLN A 149 -2.27 16.20 -0.68
N ALA A 150 -1.66 16.76 -1.73
CA ALA A 150 -1.15 18.13 -1.72
C ALA A 150 -2.30 19.15 -1.63
N PHE A 151 -3.41 18.89 -2.33
CA PHE A 151 -4.61 19.72 -2.24
C PHE A 151 -5.20 19.74 -0.84
N LEU A 152 -5.21 18.61 -0.12
CA LEU A 152 -5.68 18.58 1.28
C LEU A 152 -4.85 19.49 2.19
N ALA A 153 -3.53 19.52 1.98
CA ALA A 153 -2.67 20.41 2.75
C ALA A 153 -2.99 21.88 2.49
N ILE A 154 -3.25 22.25 1.24
CA ILE A 154 -3.62 23.61 0.82
C ILE A 154 -5.01 23.98 1.37
N ILE A 155 -6.01 23.10 1.25
CA ILE A 155 -7.36 23.32 1.77
C ILE A 155 -7.33 23.50 3.28
N GLY A 156 -6.62 22.64 4.02
CA GLY A 156 -6.51 22.78 5.48
C GLY A 156 -5.79 24.06 5.91
N CYS A 157 -4.82 24.54 5.11
CA CYS A 157 -4.14 25.82 5.35
C CYS A 157 -5.10 26.99 5.08
N PHE A 158 -5.82 26.95 3.96
CA PHE A 158 -6.82 27.96 3.63
C PHE A 158 -7.92 28.05 4.69
N GLN A 159 -8.45 26.91 5.16
CA GLN A 159 -9.44 26.90 6.25
C GLN A 159 -8.89 27.46 7.55
N SER A 160 -7.63 27.17 7.89
CA SER A 160 -6.96 27.78 9.05
C SER A 160 -6.92 29.30 8.94
N LEU A 161 -6.57 29.86 7.77
CA LEU A 161 -6.55 31.30 7.53
C LEU A 161 -7.94 31.93 7.62
N VAL A 162 -8.97 31.25 7.09
CA VAL A 162 -10.36 31.71 7.18
C VAL A 162 -10.84 31.73 8.63
N LEU A 163 -10.58 30.67 9.40
CA LEU A 163 -10.94 30.63 10.83
C LEU A 163 -10.18 31.67 11.64
N LEU A 164 -8.90 31.92 11.32
CA LEU A 164 -8.12 32.99 11.95
C LEU A 164 -8.73 34.37 11.66
N GLY A 165 -9.09 34.63 10.41
CA GLY A 165 -9.75 35.87 10.00
C GLY A 165 -11.09 36.09 10.71
N LEU A 166 -11.91 35.03 10.83
CA LEU A 166 -13.16 35.08 11.57
C LEU A 166 -12.91 35.32 13.07
N ALA A 167 -11.95 34.62 13.68
CA ALA A 167 -11.62 34.82 15.10
C ALA A 167 -11.18 36.26 15.40
N VAL A 168 -10.42 36.88 14.50
CA VAL A 168 -10.05 38.31 14.60
C VAL A 168 -11.27 39.22 14.40
N ALA A 169 -12.15 38.93 13.44
CA ALA A 169 -13.35 39.72 13.19
C ALA A 169 -14.32 39.72 14.39
N TYR A 170 -14.51 38.56 15.03
CA TYR A 170 -15.33 38.41 16.23
C TYR A 170 -14.61 38.79 17.54
N ARG A 171 -13.32 39.19 17.46
CA ARG A 171 -12.48 39.59 18.59
C ARG A 171 -12.40 38.56 19.72
N ASP A 172 -12.37 37.28 19.36
CA ASP A 172 -12.29 36.16 20.30
C ASP A 172 -10.83 35.70 20.47
N GLY A 173 -10.22 36.07 21.60
CA GLY A 173 -8.84 35.69 21.92
C GLY A 173 -8.64 34.19 22.10
N MET A 174 -9.63 33.47 22.63
CA MET A 174 -9.52 32.02 22.85
C MET A 174 -9.56 31.27 21.52
N ALA A 175 -10.42 31.71 20.59
CA ALA A 175 -10.45 31.17 19.24
C ALA A 175 -9.14 31.44 18.48
N ILE A 176 -8.55 32.63 18.60
CA ILE A 176 -7.24 32.94 17.97
C ILE A 176 -6.17 31.99 18.50
N LEU A 177 -6.10 31.79 19.82
CA LEU A 177 -5.17 30.85 20.44
C LEU A 177 -5.41 29.41 19.95
N ALA A 178 -6.66 28.98 19.86
CA ALA A 178 -7.03 27.66 19.35
C ALA A 178 -6.57 27.45 17.90
N VAL A 179 -6.87 28.39 16.99
CA VAL A 179 -6.43 28.31 15.58
C VAL A 179 -4.91 28.22 15.50
N CYS A 180 -4.19 29.08 16.21
CA CYS A 180 -2.73 29.10 16.21
C CYS A 180 -2.14 27.77 16.70
N LEU A 181 -2.59 27.28 17.86
CA LEU A 181 -2.08 26.03 18.43
C LEU A 181 -2.37 24.82 17.53
N LEU A 182 -3.61 24.67 17.04
CA LEU A 182 -4.00 23.55 16.19
C LEU A 182 -3.34 23.59 14.81
N SER A 183 -3.11 24.78 14.26
CA SER A 183 -2.44 24.93 12.96
C SER A 183 -0.94 24.67 13.08
N LEU A 184 -0.28 25.20 14.11
CA LEU A 184 1.14 24.95 14.37
C LEU A 184 1.42 23.50 14.78
N LEU A 185 0.47 22.84 15.45
CA LEU A 185 0.54 21.42 15.76
C LEU A 185 0.75 20.58 14.49
N SER A 186 0.05 20.90 13.39
CA SER A 186 0.24 20.17 12.13
C SER A 186 1.66 20.31 11.55
N SER A 187 2.28 21.48 11.66
CA SER A 187 3.68 21.71 11.27
C SER A 187 4.64 20.93 12.15
N LEU A 188 4.39 20.90 13.47
CA LEU A 188 5.19 20.15 14.42
C LEU A 188 5.13 18.65 14.16
N VAL A 189 3.92 18.12 13.93
CA VAL A 189 3.68 16.74 13.49
C VAL A 189 4.41 16.45 12.16
N GLY A 190 4.41 17.42 11.25
CA GLY A 190 5.14 17.35 9.99
C GLY A 190 6.65 17.23 10.18
N ILE A 191 7.25 18.04 11.05
CA ILE A 191 8.67 17.96 11.41
C ILE A 191 9.00 16.60 12.04
N ALA A 192 8.19 16.15 12.99
CA ALA A 192 8.37 14.90 13.71
C ALA A 192 8.36 13.66 12.78
N ASN A 193 7.50 13.68 11.76
CA ASN A 193 7.25 12.53 10.90
C ASN A 193 7.80 12.67 9.49
N LYS A 194 8.42 13.80 9.13
CA LYS A 194 9.04 13.98 7.82
C LYS A 194 10.06 12.87 7.59
N TRP A 195 9.96 12.22 6.43
CA TRP A 195 10.86 11.14 6.06
C TRP A 195 11.20 11.19 4.58
N ARG A 196 12.22 10.40 4.22
CA ARG A 196 12.64 10.13 2.84
C ARG A 196 12.81 8.63 2.66
N LEU A 197 12.44 8.15 1.48
CA LEU A 197 12.63 6.75 1.12
C LEU A 197 14.06 6.55 0.63
N ARG A 198 14.78 5.60 1.22
CA ARG A 198 16.06 5.15 0.69
C ARG A 198 15.90 3.75 0.11
N LEU A 199 16.17 3.66 -1.18
CA LEU A 199 16.17 2.41 -1.92
C LEU A 199 17.63 1.96 -2.10
N HIS A 200 17.94 0.74 -1.67
CA HIS A 200 19.31 0.25 -1.66
C HIS A 200 19.77 -0.18 -3.06
N SER A 201 20.80 0.50 -3.57
CA SER A 201 21.49 0.12 -4.80
C SER A 201 22.64 -0.86 -4.53
N ARG A 202 23.06 -1.59 -5.56
CA ARG A 202 24.24 -2.45 -5.47
C ARG A 202 25.47 -1.59 -5.66
N ASP A 203 26.51 -1.90 -4.89
CA ASP A 203 27.78 -1.19 -4.93
C ASP A 203 28.93 -2.07 -5.47
N LEU A 204 28.69 -3.38 -5.65
CA LEU A 204 29.69 -4.29 -6.23
C LEU A 204 29.72 -4.23 -7.75
N GLN A 205 30.92 -4.01 -8.31
CA GLN A 205 31.23 -4.18 -9.72
C GLN A 205 31.50 -5.66 -10.03
N GLY A 206 30.85 -6.21 -11.06
CA GLY A 206 31.00 -7.60 -11.47
C GLY A 206 29.90 -8.04 -12.44
N ILE A 207 30.09 -9.19 -13.09
CA ILE A 207 29.10 -9.75 -14.03
C ILE A 207 27.80 -10.03 -13.27
N VAL A 208 26.70 -9.50 -13.78
CA VAL A 208 25.40 -9.56 -13.11
C VAL A 208 24.49 -10.53 -13.86
N PRO A 209 23.91 -11.54 -13.19
CA PRO A 209 22.88 -12.36 -13.81
C PRO A 209 21.64 -11.49 -14.11
N LYS A 210 20.76 -11.96 -14.99
CA LYS A 210 19.50 -11.28 -15.26
C LYS A 210 18.67 -11.16 -13.98
N GLY A 211 17.96 -10.06 -13.82
CA GLY A 211 17.18 -9.74 -12.63
C GLY A 211 15.75 -10.25 -12.64
N ASP A 212 15.35 -11.07 -13.61
CA ASP A 212 13.95 -11.43 -13.82
C ASP A 212 13.31 -12.00 -12.54
N VAL A 213 12.10 -11.53 -12.23
CA VAL A 213 11.37 -11.86 -11.00
C VAL A 213 9.99 -12.41 -11.36
N VAL A 214 9.58 -13.48 -10.67
CA VAL A 214 8.21 -13.97 -10.68
C VAL A 214 7.58 -13.70 -9.32
N ILE A 215 6.40 -13.09 -9.36
CA ILE A 215 5.59 -12.80 -8.19
C ILE A 215 4.31 -13.62 -8.29
N ARG A 216 4.07 -14.47 -7.29
CA ARG A 216 2.84 -15.23 -7.13
C ARG A 216 1.98 -14.59 -6.04
N TYR A 217 0.74 -14.29 -6.37
CA TYR A 217 -0.24 -13.80 -5.40
C TYR A 217 -1.15 -14.94 -4.90
N PRO A 218 -1.85 -14.76 -3.76
CA PRO A 218 -2.72 -15.79 -3.18
C PRO A 218 -3.85 -16.29 -4.11
N LYS A 219 -4.31 -15.46 -5.05
CA LYS A 219 -5.37 -15.82 -6.03
C LYS A 219 -4.88 -16.72 -7.18
N GLY A 220 -3.63 -17.19 -7.12
CA GLY A 220 -3.04 -18.04 -8.16
C GLY A 220 -2.67 -17.30 -9.44
N ASN A 221 -2.69 -15.97 -9.44
CA ASN A 221 -2.22 -15.12 -10.52
C ASN A 221 -0.70 -14.87 -10.42
N PHE A 222 -0.08 -14.70 -11.58
CA PHE A 222 1.36 -14.50 -11.72
C PHE A 222 1.69 -13.14 -12.35
N LEU A 223 2.69 -12.48 -11.80
CA LEU A 223 3.29 -11.29 -12.37
C LEU A 223 4.77 -11.59 -12.65
N ILE A 224 5.14 -11.57 -13.93
CA ILE A 224 6.52 -11.76 -14.38
C ILE A 224 7.09 -10.39 -14.72
N VAL A 225 8.20 -10.06 -14.07
CA VAL A 225 8.91 -8.79 -14.21
C VAL A 225 10.27 -9.06 -14.82
N GLU A 226 10.45 -8.68 -16.07
CA GLU A 226 11.76 -8.70 -16.75
C GLU A 226 12.50 -7.41 -16.38
N CYS A 227 13.64 -7.53 -15.70
CA CYS A 227 14.40 -6.37 -15.27
C CYS A 227 15.87 -6.70 -14.98
N ALA A 228 16.68 -5.64 -14.85
CA ALA A 228 18.05 -5.79 -14.37
C ALA A 228 18.06 -6.16 -12.88
N GLU A 229 19.08 -6.90 -12.43
CA GLU A 229 19.21 -7.34 -11.03
C GLU A 229 19.22 -6.17 -10.05
N GLU A 230 19.79 -5.02 -10.43
CA GLU A 230 19.73 -3.81 -9.60
C GLU A 230 18.29 -3.39 -9.30
N VAL A 231 17.42 -3.39 -10.32
CA VAL A 231 16.01 -2.99 -10.20
C VAL A 231 15.23 -4.04 -9.41
N ALA A 232 15.47 -5.32 -9.68
CA ALA A 232 14.85 -6.43 -8.97
C ALA A 232 15.18 -6.39 -7.47
N ARG A 233 16.46 -6.15 -7.15
CA ARG A 233 16.93 -6.07 -5.79
C ARG A 233 16.39 -4.84 -5.10
N GLU A 234 16.40 -3.69 -5.76
CA GLU A 234 15.88 -2.46 -5.21
C GLU A 234 14.37 -2.53 -4.91
N LEU A 235 13.57 -3.06 -5.83
CA LEU A 235 12.11 -3.10 -5.70
C LEU A 235 11.63 -4.24 -4.81
N TYR A 236 12.26 -5.42 -4.85
CA TYR A 236 11.68 -6.63 -4.25
C TYR A 236 12.54 -7.29 -3.16
N PHE A 237 13.88 -7.32 -3.29
CA PHE A 237 14.73 -8.12 -2.39
C PHE A 237 15.47 -7.31 -1.32
N ALA A 238 15.72 -6.03 -1.53
CA ALA A 238 16.33 -5.15 -0.56
C ALA A 238 15.29 -4.70 0.47
N PRO A 239 15.68 -4.47 1.72
CA PRO A 239 14.82 -3.80 2.68
C PRO A 239 14.61 -2.34 2.26
N GLU A 240 13.36 -1.89 2.25
CA GLU A 240 13.01 -0.48 2.15
C GLU A 240 13.21 0.16 3.52
N THR A 241 14.17 1.09 3.63
CA THR A 241 14.41 1.81 4.89
C THR A 241 13.82 3.22 4.82
N ILE A 242 13.13 3.59 5.90
CA ILE A 242 12.57 4.92 6.10
C ILE A 242 13.59 5.74 6.87
N GLU A 243 14.16 6.76 6.21
CA GLU A 243 15.05 7.72 6.87
C GLU A 243 14.23 8.94 7.30
N TYR A 244 14.03 9.07 8.60
CA TYR A 244 13.34 10.22 9.18
C TYR A 244 14.25 11.44 9.25
N PHE A 245 13.67 12.63 9.10
CA PHE A 245 14.38 13.89 9.27
C PHE A 245 14.94 14.02 10.70
N ILE A 246 14.16 13.58 11.70
CA ILE A 246 14.61 13.44 13.08
C ILE A 246 14.92 11.97 13.35
N SER A 247 16.20 11.63 13.40
CA SER A 247 16.67 10.27 13.66
C SER A 247 16.71 9.91 15.14
N HIS A 248 16.98 10.88 16.03
CA HIS A 248 17.19 10.62 17.46
C HIS A 248 15.86 10.35 18.21
N PRO A 249 15.68 9.16 18.83
CA PRO A 249 14.44 8.81 19.52
C PRO A 249 14.05 9.74 20.69
N PRO A 250 14.97 10.24 21.54
CA PRO A 250 14.61 11.16 22.62
C PRO A 250 14.04 12.49 22.11
N ILE A 251 14.64 13.04 21.05
CA ILE A 251 14.16 14.30 20.43
C ILE A 251 12.76 14.10 19.85
N TYR A 252 12.52 12.97 19.18
CA TYR A 252 11.19 12.63 18.69
C TYR A 252 10.16 12.53 19.82
N ARG A 253 10.48 11.88 20.94
CA ARG A 253 9.57 11.76 22.09
C ARG A 253 9.25 13.13 22.71
N LEU A 254 10.23 14.03 22.80
CA LEU A 254 10.02 15.39 23.29
C LEU A 254 9.10 16.18 22.36
N ILE A 255 9.30 16.09 21.05
CA ILE A 255 8.43 16.74 20.05
C ILE A 255 7.01 16.17 20.11
N SER A 256 6.88 14.85 20.30
CA SER A 256 5.58 14.21 20.45
C SER A 256 4.86 14.67 21.71
N LEU A 257 5.57 14.81 22.83
CA LEU A 257 5.03 15.37 24.08
C LEU A 257 4.58 16.82 23.90
N MET A 258 5.39 17.64 23.23
CA MET A 258 5.04 19.03 22.93
C MET A 258 3.80 19.09 22.03
N GLY A 259 3.69 18.20 21.04
CA GLY A 259 2.52 18.09 20.17
C GLY A 259 1.25 17.70 20.91
N THR A 260 1.30 16.73 21.83
CA THR A 260 0.13 16.36 22.63
C THR A 260 -0.30 17.48 23.58
N MET A 261 0.64 18.21 24.17
CA MET A 261 0.33 19.40 24.96
C MET A 261 -0.32 20.51 24.12
N MET A 262 0.24 20.82 22.94
CA MET A 262 -0.33 21.81 22.02
C MET A 262 -1.75 21.45 21.59
N MET A 263 -2.02 20.15 21.36
CA MET A 263 -3.37 19.67 21.10
C MET A 263 -4.30 19.93 22.28
N MET A 264 -3.92 19.48 23.49
CA MET A 264 -4.77 19.62 24.67
C MET A 264 -5.10 21.10 24.94
N PHE A 265 -4.11 21.98 24.91
CA PHE A 265 -4.33 23.42 25.07
C PHE A 265 -5.16 24.02 23.93
N GLY A 266 -4.95 23.58 22.68
CA GLY A 266 -5.74 24.04 21.54
C GLY A 266 -7.22 23.66 21.64
N VAL A 267 -7.50 22.44 22.09
CA VAL A 267 -8.86 21.91 22.31
C VAL A 267 -9.53 22.63 23.48
N ILE A 268 -8.82 22.86 24.59
CA ILE A 268 -9.33 23.63 25.74
C ILE A 268 -9.63 25.08 25.34
N ALA A 269 -8.74 25.72 24.57
CA ALA A 269 -8.97 27.07 24.07
C ALA A 269 -10.20 27.14 23.16
N LEU A 270 -10.40 26.13 22.29
CA LEU A 270 -11.58 26.03 21.44
C LEU A 270 -12.86 25.84 22.27
N ALA A 271 -12.83 25.01 23.32
CA ALA A 271 -13.98 24.80 24.20
C ALA A 271 -14.40 26.07 24.97
N ASN A 272 -13.49 27.03 25.14
CA ASN A 272 -13.78 28.33 25.75
C ASN A 272 -14.03 29.46 24.72
N ALA A 273 -14.00 29.15 23.42
CA ALA A 273 -14.33 30.11 22.38
C ALA A 273 -15.84 30.37 22.31
N GLN A 274 -16.22 31.46 21.64
CA GLN A 274 -17.62 31.76 21.32
C GLN A 274 -18.23 30.65 20.45
N ILE A 275 -19.52 30.35 20.71
CA ILE A 275 -20.26 29.30 20.02
C ILE A 275 -20.27 29.46 18.49
N GLN A 276 -20.28 30.70 18.00
CA GLN A 276 -20.25 31.00 16.56
C GLN A 276 -18.97 30.47 15.90
N LEU A 277 -17.83 30.66 16.57
CA LEU A 277 -16.53 30.17 16.09
C LEU A 277 -16.39 28.67 16.30
N GLN A 278 -16.90 28.11 17.39
CA GLN A 278 -16.92 26.65 17.57
C GLN A 278 -17.71 25.94 16.46
N LEU A 279 -18.86 26.48 16.06
CA LEU A 279 -19.64 25.94 14.95
C LEU A 279 -18.89 26.06 13.63
N ALA A 280 -18.19 27.18 13.39
CA ALA A 280 -17.34 27.35 12.22
C ALA A 280 -16.18 26.34 12.19
N PHE A 281 -15.56 26.08 13.33
CA PHE A 281 -14.55 25.02 13.51
C PHE A 281 -15.14 23.64 13.21
N ALA A 282 -16.30 23.31 13.79
CA ALA A 282 -16.98 22.05 13.54
C ALA A 282 -17.27 21.85 12.04
N ALA A 283 -17.81 22.86 11.36
CA ALA A 283 -18.04 22.82 9.92
C ALA A 283 -16.74 22.62 9.13
N ALA A 284 -15.66 23.34 9.48
CA ALA A 284 -14.37 23.22 8.82
C ALA A 284 -13.76 21.82 8.96
N TYR A 285 -13.85 21.22 10.15
CA TYR A 285 -13.34 19.88 10.42
C TYR A 285 -14.19 18.77 9.80
N ILE A 286 -15.50 18.92 9.75
CA ILE A 286 -16.37 17.99 9.01
C ILE A 286 -15.99 18.02 7.53
N PHE A 287 -15.80 19.21 6.95
CA PHE A 287 -15.42 19.38 5.55
C PHE A 287 -14.04 18.77 5.26
N ILE A 288 -13.02 19.08 6.06
CA ILE A 288 -11.67 18.55 5.82
C ILE A 288 -11.63 17.04 6.05
N ASN A 289 -12.35 16.51 7.05
CA ASN A 289 -12.43 15.07 7.26
C ASN A 289 -13.09 14.35 6.08
N ALA A 290 -14.18 14.89 5.53
CA ALA A 290 -14.81 14.35 4.32
C ALA A 290 -13.82 14.36 3.14
N ALA A 291 -13.05 15.45 2.96
CA ALA A 291 -12.02 15.52 1.94
C ALA A 291 -10.90 14.49 2.13
N TYR A 292 -10.44 14.27 3.38
CA TYR A 292 -9.47 13.22 3.71
C TYR A 292 -10.01 11.82 3.42
N TRP A 293 -11.28 11.56 3.69
CA TRP A 293 -11.93 10.29 3.38
C TRP A 293 -12.02 10.04 1.88
N ILE A 294 -12.39 11.06 1.09
CA ILE A 294 -12.41 10.98 -0.38
C ILE A 294 -11.01 10.64 -0.91
N VAL A 295 -9.97 11.31 -0.43
CA VAL A 295 -8.59 11.04 -0.87
C VAL A 295 -8.11 9.65 -0.42
N ALA A 296 -8.51 9.19 0.77
CA ALA A 296 -8.21 7.83 1.22
C ALA A 296 -8.87 6.75 0.35
N ALA A 297 -10.02 7.05 -0.26
CA ALA A 297 -10.71 6.15 -1.20
C ALA A 297 -10.08 6.15 -2.61
N LEU A 298 -9.25 7.15 -2.95
CA LEU A 298 -8.55 7.20 -4.23
C LEU A 298 -7.39 6.20 -4.27
N PRO A 299 -7.03 5.68 -5.46
CA PRO A 299 -5.97 4.69 -5.57
C PRO A 299 -4.60 5.29 -5.20
N SER A 300 -3.89 4.63 -4.29
CA SER A 300 -2.61 5.09 -3.72
C SER A 300 -1.58 5.54 -4.76
N LYS A 301 -1.55 4.90 -5.93
CA LYS A 301 -0.66 5.26 -7.05
C LYS A 301 -0.72 6.74 -7.49
N MET A 302 -1.84 7.44 -7.26
CA MET A 302 -1.98 8.85 -7.63
C MET A 302 -1.10 9.77 -6.78
N ASN A 303 -0.78 9.34 -5.57
CA ASN A 303 -0.08 10.13 -4.57
C ASN A 303 1.45 10.03 -4.68
N TRP A 304 1.95 9.00 -5.36
CA TRP A 304 3.37 8.71 -5.51
C TRP A 304 3.88 9.07 -6.91
N ASP A 305 5.11 9.57 -6.98
CA ASP A 305 5.83 9.78 -8.23
C ASP A 305 6.72 8.57 -8.53
N ILE A 306 6.27 7.75 -9.48
CA ILE A 306 6.93 6.51 -9.93
C ILE A 306 7.63 6.73 -11.29
N SER A 307 7.79 7.98 -11.72
CA SER A 307 8.39 8.32 -13.03
C SER A 307 9.84 7.87 -13.20
N CYS A 308 10.52 7.46 -12.13
CA CYS A 308 11.85 6.85 -12.20
C CYS A 308 11.88 5.45 -12.83
N PHE A 309 10.72 4.81 -13.03
CA PHE A 309 10.62 3.50 -13.68
C PHE A 309 9.87 3.59 -15.01
N LYS A 310 10.49 3.09 -16.08
CA LYS A 310 9.87 2.89 -17.39
C LYS A 310 9.30 1.47 -17.42
N ILE A 311 8.00 1.36 -17.66
CA ILE A 311 7.28 0.09 -17.70
C ILE A 311 6.87 -0.19 -19.14
N GLU A 312 7.46 -1.22 -19.74
CA GLU A 312 7.07 -1.74 -21.05
C GLU A 312 6.15 -2.95 -20.85
N LYS A 313 4.94 -2.89 -21.40
CA LYS A 313 3.96 -3.97 -21.26
C LYS A 313 4.27 -5.07 -22.28
N GLN A 314 4.01 -6.32 -21.90
CA GLN A 314 4.13 -7.47 -22.78
C GLN A 314 2.78 -8.19 -22.86
N ARG A 315 2.55 -8.92 -23.95
CA ARG A 315 1.33 -9.73 -24.15
C ARG A 315 1.68 -11.13 -24.64
N PHE A 316 0.78 -12.08 -24.43
CA PHE A 316 0.86 -13.38 -25.09
C PHE A 316 0.13 -13.33 -26.44
N GLY A 317 0.64 -14.10 -27.40
CA GLY A 317 -0.03 -14.40 -28.66
C GLY A 317 -1.10 -15.47 -28.45
N GLU A 318 -2.00 -15.59 -29.42
CA GLU A 318 -3.05 -16.60 -29.40
C GLU A 318 -2.49 -17.97 -29.84
N SER A 319 -2.66 -19.01 -29.02
CA SER A 319 -2.45 -20.40 -29.45
C SER A 319 -3.75 -21.05 -29.96
N ARG A 320 -3.66 -22.19 -30.65
CA ARG A 320 -4.84 -22.94 -31.11
C ARG A 320 -5.66 -23.48 -29.93
N PHE A 321 -4.98 -23.97 -28.90
CA PHE A 321 -5.61 -24.51 -27.70
C PHE A 321 -6.25 -23.41 -26.85
N ASP A 322 -5.66 -22.21 -26.84
CA ASP A 322 -6.27 -21.04 -26.21
C ASP A 322 -7.65 -20.78 -26.83
N LYS A 323 -7.76 -20.66 -28.16
CA LYS A 323 -9.06 -20.38 -28.82
C LYS A 323 -10.14 -21.38 -28.42
N THR A 324 -9.85 -22.68 -28.52
CA THR A 324 -10.84 -23.73 -28.27
C THR A 324 -11.30 -23.85 -26.81
N LYS A 325 -10.41 -23.62 -25.83
CA LYS A 325 -10.79 -23.63 -24.41
C LYS A 325 -11.40 -22.31 -23.96
N PHE A 326 -10.86 -21.17 -24.41
CA PHE A 326 -11.43 -19.85 -24.09
C PHE A 326 -12.79 -19.63 -24.75
N GLU A 327 -13.06 -20.18 -25.95
CA GLU A 327 -14.40 -20.15 -26.55
C GLU A 327 -15.44 -20.91 -25.72
N LYS A 328 -15.07 -22.04 -25.10
CA LYS A 328 -15.95 -22.79 -24.20
C LYS A 328 -16.10 -22.15 -22.82
N ALA A 329 -15.09 -21.39 -22.37
CA ALA A 329 -15.12 -20.62 -21.12
C ALA A 329 -15.76 -19.21 -21.27
N ARG A 330 -16.07 -18.82 -22.52
CA ARG A 330 -16.46 -17.46 -22.94
C ARG A 330 -17.76 -16.95 -22.31
N ASP A 331 -18.60 -17.84 -21.79
CA ASP A 331 -19.83 -17.46 -21.10
C ASP A 331 -19.59 -16.89 -19.69
N ARG A 332 -18.35 -16.95 -19.15
CA ARG A 332 -18.00 -16.43 -17.81
C ARG A 332 -16.73 -15.56 -17.75
N GLU A 333 -15.84 -15.63 -18.74
CA GLU A 333 -14.54 -14.95 -18.69
C GLU A 333 -14.46 -13.67 -19.54
N LYS A 334 -13.82 -12.62 -18.98
CA LYS A 334 -13.56 -11.36 -19.68
C LYS A 334 -12.31 -11.53 -20.55
N PRO A 335 -12.30 -11.02 -21.80
CA PRO A 335 -11.08 -10.98 -22.62
C PRO A 335 -10.00 -10.14 -21.93
N MET A 336 -8.73 -10.33 -22.32
CA MET A 336 -7.55 -9.59 -21.84
C MET A 336 -7.91 -8.13 -21.50
N ASP A 337 -7.71 -7.75 -20.24
CA ASP A 337 -7.99 -6.39 -19.82
C ASP A 337 -6.97 -5.45 -20.47
N LYS A 338 -7.42 -4.70 -21.49
CA LYS A 338 -6.61 -3.73 -22.24
C LYS A 338 -5.97 -2.67 -21.34
N LYS A 339 -6.46 -2.46 -20.12
CA LYS A 339 -5.88 -1.50 -19.16
C LYS A 339 -4.68 -2.09 -18.42
N THR A 340 -4.84 -3.31 -17.90
CA THR A 340 -3.82 -4.01 -17.08
C THR A 340 -2.88 -4.90 -17.88
N PHE A 341 -3.22 -5.26 -19.13
CA PHE A 341 -2.51 -6.23 -19.97
C PHE A 341 -2.32 -7.57 -19.26
N ALA A 342 -3.30 -7.93 -18.44
CA ALA A 342 -3.36 -9.23 -17.78
C ALA A 342 -4.08 -10.21 -18.69
N ASP A 343 -3.44 -11.34 -18.96
CA ASP A 343 -4.01 -12.42 -19.74
C ASP A 343 -4.73 -13.40 -18.82
N HIS A 344 -5.98 -13.71 -19.14
CA HIS A 344 -6.84 -14.57 -18.33
C HIS A 344 -6.56 -16.03 -18.66
N ASN A 345 -6.65 -16.91 -17.65
CA ASN A 345 -6.46 -18.34 -17.85
C ASN A 345 -7.53 -19.12 -17.08
N PRO A 346 -8.01 -20.26 -17.63
CA PRO A 346 -9.11 -20.99 -17.02
C PRO A 346 -8.66 -21.80 -15.78
N THR A 347 -7.38 -22.15 -15.70
CA THR A 347 -6.83 -22.92 -14.57
C THR A 347 -5.45 -22.41 -14.16
N PHE A 348 -5.07 -22.70 -12.92
CA PHE A 348 -3.73 -22.45 -12.39
C PHE A 348 -2.63 -23.06 -13.28
N THR A 349 -2.84 -24.27 -13.81
CA THR A 349 -1.88 -24.97 -14.68
C THR A 349 -1.60 -24.18 -15.96
N TRP A 350 -2.62 -23.55 -16.56
CA TRP A 350 -2.47 -22.68 -17.72
C TRP A 350 -1.69 -21.39 -17.37
N ALA A 351 -2.02 -20.79 -16.23
CA ALA A 351 -1.31 -19.62 -15.75
C ALA A 351 0.18 -19.91 -15.49
N LEU A 352 0.47 -21.05 -14.87
CA LEU A 352 1.82 -21.53 -14.60
C LEU A 352 2.57 -21.83 -15.91
N TRP A 353 1.91 -22.48 -16.88
CA TRP A 353 2.48 -22.74 -18.20
C TRP A 353 2.93 -21.45 -18.90
N ARG A 354 2.08 -20.42 -18.92
CA ARG A 354 2.42 -19.11 -19.50
C ARG A 354 3.56 -18.41 -18.75
N ALA A 355 3.63 -18.55 -17.43
CA ALA A 355 4.78 -18.06 -16.66
C ALA A 355 6.09 -18.79 -17.03
N ILE A 356 6.03 -20.10 -17.28
CA ILE A 356 7.19 -20.91 -17.71
C ILE A 356 7.66 -20.50 -19.12
N ILE A 357 6.74 -20.20 -20.05
CA ILE A 357 7.07 -19.73 -21.40
C ILE A 357 7.96 -18.48 -21.34
N VAL A 358 7.62 -17.51 -20.50
CA VAL A 358 8.36 -16.24 -20.40
C VAL A 358 9.68 -16.42 -19.65
N THR A 359 9.67 -17.16 -18.55
CA THR A 359 10.85 -17.32 -17.69
C THR A 359 11.87 -18.32 -18.23
N LYS A 360 11.46 -19.27 -19.08
CA LYS A 360 12.28 -20.36 -19.64
C LYS A 360 13.09 -21.13 -18.59
N ARG A 361 12.56 -21.19 -17.37
CA ARG A 361 13.14 -21.82 -16.19
C ARG A 361 12.02 -22.30 -15.28
N THR A 362 12.28 -23.36 -14.51
CA THR A 362 11.32 -23.95 -13.57
C THR A 362 11.83 -23.98 -12.13
N GLU A 363 13.12 -23.68 -11.88
CA GLU A 363 13.73 -23.70 -10.54
C GLU A 363 13.01 -22.79 -9.54
N TRP A 364 12.55 -21.61 -10.01
CA TRP A 364 11.79 -20.66 -9.19
C TRP A 364 10.45 -21.22 -8.67
N ILE A 365 9.86 -22.20 -9.37
CA ILE A 365 8.59 -22.85 -8.99
C ILE A 365 8.80 -23.65 -7.70
N GLY A 366 9.91 -24.41 -7.63
CA GLY A 366 10.28 -25.16 -6.42
C GLY A 366 10.56 -24.25 -5.22
N LEU A 367 11.25 -23.12 -5.45
CA LEU A 367 11.52 -22.13 -4.41
C LEU A 367 10.24 -21.48 -3.87
N SER A 368 9.36 -21.06 -4.78
CA SER A 368 8.05 -20.47 -4.46
C SER A 368 7.04 -21.46 -3.85
N GLN A 369 7.34 -22.77 -3.88
CA GLN A 369 6.41 -23.85 -3.51
C GLN A 369 5.07 -23.75 -4.26
N ALA A 370 5.13 -23.34 -5.54
CA ALA A 370 3.92 -23.11 -6.31
C ALA A 370 3.21 -24.41 -6.73
N THR A 371 3.92 -25.54 -6.77
CA THR A 371 3.39 -26.87 -7.09
C THR A 371 3.72 -27.87 -5.99
N PRO A 372 2.91 -28.93 -5.80
CA PRO A 372 3.25 -30.04 -4.93
C PRO A 372 4.59 -30.70 -5.32
N LYS A 373 5.32 -31.20 -4.31
CA LYS A 373 6.54 -32.00 -4.52
C LYS A 373 6.14 -33.45 -4.83
N SER A 374 5.71 -33.72 -6.07
CA SER A 374 5.43 -35.08 -6.53
C SER A 374 6.16 -35.34 -7.86
N LYS A 375 6.49 -36.62 -8.11
CA LYS A 375 7.15 -37.05 -9.36
C LYS A 375 6.34 -36.66 -10.59
N ALA A 376 5.01 -36.72 -10.50
CA ALA A 376 4.12 -36.29 -11.59
C ALA A 376 4.30 -34.81 -11.95
N TRP A 377 4.45 -33.93 -10.95
CA TRP A 377 4.71 -32.51 -11.18
C TRP A 377 6.14 -32.25 -11.68
N GLU A 378 7.13 -33.02 -11.20
CA GLU A 378 8.50 -32.92 -11.70
C GLU A 378 8.60 -33.28 -13.19
N ASP A 379 8.00 -34.41 -13.61
CA ASP A 379 7.91 -34.82 -15.02
C ASP A 379 7.20 -33.75 -15.86
N TRP A 380 6.05 -33.24 -15.37
CA TRP A 380 5.29 -32.21 -16.05
C TRP A 380 6.09 -30.91 -16.24
N LEU A 381 6.84 -30.49 -15.21
CA LEU A 381 7.68 -29.30 -15.26
C LEU A 381 8.83 -29.47 -16.26
N GLN A 382 9.40 -30.66 -16.37
CA GLN A 382 10.44 -30.95 -17.37
C GLN A 382 9.88 -30.87 -18.79
N ASP A 383 8.70 -31.43 -19.03
CA ASP A 383 8.08 -31.40 -20.34
C ASP A 383 7.63 -29.99 -20.73
N ALA A 384 7.06 -29.24 -19.77
CA ALA A 384 6.79 -27.81 -19.94
C ALA A 384 8.08 -27.06 -20.30
N LEU A 385 9.17 -27.27 -19.57
CA LEU A 385 10.44 -26.59 -19.84
C LEU A 385 10.97 -26.88 -21.24
N LYS A 386 10.86 -28.12 -21.73
CA LYS A 386 11.28 -28.48 -23.10
C LYS A 386 10.48 -27.67 -24.12
N LYS A 387 9.15 -27.61 -23.99
CA LYS A 387 8.27 -26.87 -24.89
C LYS A 387 8.44 -25.35 -24.81
N ALA A 388 8.72 -24.82 -23.62
CA ALA A 388 8.92 -23.38 -23.40
C ALA A 388 10.21 -22.86 -24.05
N LYS A 389 11.23 -23.70 -24.27
CA LYS A 389 12.45 -23.30 -24.97
C LYS A 389 12.19 -22.89 -26.42
N ASP A 390 11.25 -23.57 -27.07
CA ASP A 390 10.87 -23.34 -28.46
C ASP A 390 10.05 -22.05 -28.64
N ALA A 391 9.49 -21.50 -27.56
CA ALA A 391 8.73 -20.26 -27.59
C ALA A 391 9.63 -19.07 -27.96
N THR A 392 9.19 -18.28 -28.94
CA THR A 392 9.86 -17.05 -29.36
C THR A 392 9.02 -15.83 -29.01
N TRP A 393 9.59 -14.63 -29.17
CA TRP A 393 8.84 -13.39 -29.01
C TRP A 393 9.09 -12.48 -30.20
N LYS A 394 8.11 -11.65 -30.54
CA LYS A 394 8.18 -10.64 -31.60
C LYS A 394 7.69 -9.31 -31.05
N LYS A 395 8.33 -8.21 -31.42
CA LYS A 395 7.81 -6.87 -31.12
C LYS A 395 6.82 -6.47 -32.21
N VAL A 396 5.57 -6.27 -31.82
CA VAL A 396 4.48 -5.82 -32.70
C VAL A 396 3.93 -4.53 -32.07
N ASP A 397 3.92 -3.44 -32.83
CA ASP A 397 3.45 -2.11 -32.39
C ASP A 397 4.12 -1.61 -31.10
N GLY A 398 5.41 -1.91 -30.92
CA GLY A 398 6.18 -1.52 -29.72
C GLY A 398 5.88 -2.36 -28.47
N VAL A 399 5.02 -3.37 -28.56
CA VAL A 399 4.68 -4.32 -27.48
C VAL A 399 5.34 -5.68 -27.78
N THR A 400 6.01 -6.26 -26.79
CA THR A 400 6.55 -7.62 -26.91
C THR A 400 5.41 -8.64 -26.84
N VAL A 401 5.31 -9.47 -27.87
CA VAL A 401 4.31 -10.54 -28.00
C VAL A 401 5.02 -11.89 -27.92
N TRP A 402 4.67 -12.69 -26.92
CA TRP A 402 5.19 -14.05 -26.76
C TRP A 402 4.39 -15.05 -27.58
N ASP A 403 5.06 -15.83 -28.41
CA ASP A 403 4.43 -16.93 -29.13
C ASP A 403 4.19 -18.09 -28.15
N VAL A 404 2.95 -18.59 -28.09
CA VAL A 404 2.55 -19.64 -27.15
C VAL A 404 2.52 -20.96 -27.93
N PRO A 405 3.43 -21.91 -27.63
CA PRO A 405 3.45 -23.20 -28.32
C PRO A 405 2.12 -23.94 -28.16
N ASP A 406 1.71 -24.64 -29.22
CA ASP A 406 0.52 -25.48 -29.23
C ASP A 406 0.73 -26.73 -28.36
N TRP A 407 0.53 -26.57 -27.05
CA TRP A 407 0.63 -27.63 -26.06
C TRP A 407 -0.48 -27.46 -25.01
N ASP A 408 -1.20 -28.54 -24.67
CA ASP A 408 -2.24 -28.50 -23.63
C ASP A 408 -1.62 -28.86 -22.26
N PRO A 409 -1.32 -27.88 -21.39
CA PRO A 409 -0.71 -28.12 -20.10
C PRO A 409 -1.60 -28.95 -19.17
N GLN A 410 -2.93 -28.81 -19.27
CA GLN A 410 -3.85 -29.52 -18.39
C GLN A 410 -3.92 -31.01 -18.75
N ALA A 411 -4.02 -31.33 -20.04
CA ALA A 411 -4.03 -32.72 -20.50
C ALA A 411 -2.71 -33.42 -20.19
N ALA A 412 -1.58 -32.73 -20.36
CA ALA A 412 -0.26 -33.25 -20.00
C ALA A 412 -0.18 -33.57 -18.50
N LEU A 413 -0.66 -32.69 -17.63
CA LEU A 413 -0.67 -32.94 -16.18
C LEU A 413 -1.54 -34.15 -15.83
N THR A 414 -2.72 -34.28 -16.44
CA THR A 414 -3.59 -35.45 -16.23
C THR A 414 -2.87 -36.74 -16.62
N GLN A 415 -2.15 -36.76 -17.74
CA GLN A 415 -1.36 -37.94 -18.16
C GLN A 415 -0.26 -38.28 -17.16
N CYS A 416 0.50 -37.29 -16.67
CA CYS A 416 1.52 -37.50 -15.64
C CYS A 416 0.92 -38.06 -14.35
N LEU A 417 -0.22 -37.53 -13.90
CA LEU A 417 -0.90 -38.02 -12.70
C LEU A 417 -1.37 -39.47 -12.85
N VAL A 418 -1.98 -39.83 -13.99
CA VAL A 418 -2.45 -41.20 -14.27
C VAL A 418 -1.30 -42.20 -14.33
N LYS A 419 -0.17 -41.80 -14.92
CA LYS A 419 1.05 -42.63 -14.99
C LYS A 419 1.50 -43.06 -13.59
N TYR A 420 1.58 -42.12 -12.65
CA TYR A 420 2.07 -42.41 -11.29
C TYR A 420 1.04 -43.02 -10.35
N THR A 421 -0.26 -42.73 -10.50
CA THR A 421 -1.31 -43.44 -9.75
C THR A 421 -1.44 -44.90 -10.18
N GLY A 422 -1.19 -45.20 -11.46
CA GLY A 422 -1.12 -46.57 -11.99
C GLY A 422 0.09 -47.36 -11.48
N GLU A 423 1.23 -46.71 -11.25
CA GLU A 423 2.43 -47.33 -10.67
C GLU A 423 2.28 -47.63 -9.17
N GLU A 424 1.70 -46.72 -8.38
CA GLU A 424 1.42 -46.96 -6.96
C GLU A 424 0.42 -48.11 -6.74
N SER A 425 -0.53 -48.29 -7.67
CA SER A 425 -1.49 -49.39 -7.64
C SER A 425 -0.83 -50.75 -7.93
N LYS A 426 0.22 -50.79 -8.76
CA LYS A 426 1.00 -52.01 -9.05
C LYS A 426 1.96 -52.39 -7.91
N HIS A 427 2.42 -51.44 -7.12
CA HIS A 427 3.28 -51.71 -5.96
C HIS A 427 2.52 -52.25 -4.74
N LYS A 428 1.21 -52.01 -4.66
CA LYS A 428 0.35 -52.59 -3.60
C LYS A 428 -0.04 -54.06 -3.83
N THR A 429 0.28 -54.65 -4.98
CA THR A 429 -0.16 -56.02 -5.36
C THR A 429 0.86 -57.13 -5.04
N PHE A 430 1.90 -56.86 -4.26
CA PHE A 430 2.86 -57.87 -3.80
C PHE A 430 2.88 -57.93 -2.27
N VAL A 431 1.80 -58.47 -1.69
CA VAL A 431 1.87 -59.11 -0.38
C VAL A 431 1.87 -60.61 -0.69
N PRO A 432 2.99 -61.34 -0.49
CA PRO A 432 2.97 -62.78 -0.59
C PRO A 432 2.07 -63.32 0.52
N ASP A 433 1.11 -64.13 0.12
CA ASP A 433 0.30 -64.97 0.99
C ASP A 433 1.25 -65.85 1.84
N ALA A 434 1.46 -65.46 3.10
CA ALA A 434 2.15 -66.27 4.08
C ALA A 434 1.11 -66.80 5.07
N THR A 435 0.49 -67.91 4.65
CA THR A 435 0.18 -69.12 5.43
C THR A 435 -0.27 -68.97 6.89
N ALA A 436 -1.48 -69.47 7.10
CA ALA A 436 -2.03 -69.94 8.36
C ALA A 436 -1.09 -70.88 9.15
N GLY A 437 -1.16 -70.73 10.47
CA GLY A 437 -0.71 -71.64 11.53
C GLY A 437 -0.90 -70.90 12.86
N SER A 438 -1.92 -71.22 13.66
CA SER A 438 -1.84 -72.11 14.86
C SER A 438 -0.72 -71.63 15.81
N GLU A 439 -0.93 -71.24 17.06
CA GLU A 439 -1.71 -71.87 18.13
C GLU A 439 -1.68 -70.94 19.37
N ASP A 440 -2.54 -71.26 20.33
CA ASP A 440 -2.70 -70.68 21.66
C ASP A 440 -1.40 -70.40 22.45
N VAL A 441 -1.36 -69.29 23.22
CA VAL A 441 -1.22 -69.20 24.70
C VAL A 441 -1.45 -67.74 25.13
#